data_AF-A0A7M4FFJ9-F1
#
_entry.id   AF-A0A7M4FFJ9-F1
#
_cell.length_a   1.000
_cell.length_b   1.000
_cell.length_c   1.000
_cell.angle_alpha   90.00
_cell.angle_beta   90.00
_cell.angle_gamma   90.00
#
_symmetry.space_group_name_H-M   'P 1'
#
loop_
_entity.id
_entity.type
_entity.pdbx_description
1 polymer ?
#
loop_
_entity_poly.entity_id
_entity_poly.type
_entity_poly.pdbx_seq_one_letter_code
_entity_poly.pdbx_strand_id
1 'polypeptide(L)'
;MAEADGTVINTNVKQKDPNEALVIAVTTRAIFNLEEEHELFLAKGKEEFVRHQQANQDKPLEQGTAFPFIQAVQYVNQKLLERNPEEKKLFDVIVLSNNSPESGVRIVNSAKQYGLEISKFCFVSDEDSTQYLKFHNVKLFLSADRTDVCNALRRGVSAALIFQQEVQASSTQLRVVFDGDAVLFSDETERVFREKGLEGAVEYEKRMEAVPMGEGPLKAFAMHLGKMRQKFSQENSPIRTYLVTARSGRDMGIRAIKTLREWGLAIDEAFFMDGAPKGPILSKIQPHIFFDDGLHHIQGAQDVGIPSAWVPCDC
;
A
#
# COMPACT_ATOMS: atom_id res chain seq x y z
N MET A 1 -14.51 7.23 -42.40
CA MET A 1 -13.27 7.09 -41.60
C MET A 1 -13.34 8.18 -40.55
N ALA A 2 -13.79 7.85 -39.34
CA ALA A 2 -13.86 8.81 -38.25
C ALA A 2 -12.44 9.05 -37.75
N GLU A 3 -12.02 10.31 -37.76
CA GLU A 3 -10.73 10.73 -37.20
C GLU A 3 -10.66 10.37 -35.72
N ALA A 4 -9.54 9.76 -35.34
CA ALA A 4 -9.26 9.38 -33.97
C ALA A 4 -9.25 10.64 -33.08
N ASP A 5 -10.00 10.53 -31.99
CA ASP A 5 -10.15 11.49 -30.90
C ASP A 5 -8.78 12.01 -30.46
N GLY A 6 -8.45 13.24 -30.87
CA GLY A 6 -7.17 13.89 -30.62
C GLY A 6 -7.06 14.29 -29.15
N THR A 7 -6.77 13.33 -28.28
CA THR A 7 -6.46 13.58 -26.88
C THR A 7 -5.20 14.43 -26.80
N VAL A 8 -5.32 15.65 -26.26
CA VAL A 8 -4.15 16.52 -26.00
C VAL A 8 -3.38 15.95 -24.83
N ILE A 9 -2.24 15.30 -25.11
CA ILE A 9 -1.37 14.75 -24.08
C ILE A 9 -0.59 15.90 -23.44
N ASN A 10 -0.75 16.08 -22.13
CA ASN A 10 0.09 17.00 -21.37
C ASN A 10 1.53 16.47 -21.34
N THR A 11 2.43 17.10 -22.09
CA THR A 11 3.84 16.69 -22.21
C THR A 11 4.67 16.95 -20.95
N ASN A 12 4.16 17.76 -20.01
CA ASN A 12 4.83 18.04 -18.74
C ASN A 12 4.66 16.91 -17.71
N VAL A 13 3.72 15.97 -17.95
CA VAL A 13 3.54 14.77 -17.12
C VAL A 13 3.84 13.56 -18.00
N LYS A 14 4.90 12.82 -17.69
CA LYS A 14 5.18 11.56 -18.39
C LYS A 14 4.03 10.59 -18.11
N GLN A 15 3.13 10.44 -19.08
CA GLN A 15 2.04 9.47 -18.97
C GLN A 15 2.63 8.06 -18.98
N LYS A 16 2.26 7.29 -17.96
CA LYS A 16 2.66 5.88 -17.81
C LYS A 16 1.50 5.02 -18.32
N ASP A 17 1.80 4.01 -19.13
CA ASP A 17 0.79 3.06 -19.57
C ASP A 17 0.32 2.24 -18.36
N PRO A 18 -0.97 2.29 -17.96
CA PRO A 18 -1.49 1.52 -16.83
C PRO A 18 -1.33 0.00 -16.98
N ASN A 19 -1.13 -0.51 -18.21
CA ASN A 19 -0.89 -1.93 -18.46
C ASN A 19 0.56 -2.35 -18.18
N GLU A 20 1.50 -1.41 -18.24
CA GLU A 20 2.91 -1.66 -17.96
C GLU A 20 3.34 -1.19 -16.57
N ALA A 21 2.72 -0.11 -16.09
CA ALA A 21 3.02 0.52 -14.81
C ALA A 21 2.39 -0.24 -13.62
N LEU A 22 3.03 -0.08 -12.46
CA LEU A 22 2.49 -0.53 -11.19
C LEU A 22 1.63 0.59 -10.59
N VAL A 23 0.32 0.53 -10.87
CA VAL A 23 -0.61 1.57 -10.42
C VAL A 23 -0.93 1.42 -8.94
N ILE A 24 -0.63 2.44 -8.15
CA ILE A 24 -0.98 2.59 -6.74
C ILE A 24 -2.05 3.68 -6.65
N ALA A 25 -3.19 3.32 -6.07
CA ALA A 25 -4.24 4.29 -5.77
C ALA A 25 -4.22 4.63 -4.28
N VAL A 26 -4.32 5.90 -3.95
CA VAL A 26 -4.40 6.37 -2.57
C VAL A 26 -5.57 7.33 -2.40
N THR A 27 -6.22 7.31 -1.23
CA THR A 27 -7.22 8.32 -0.92
C THR A 27 -6.58 9.63 -0.46
N THR A 28 -7.33 10.73 -0.59
CA THR A 28 -6.88 12.06 -0.13
C THR A 28 -6.51 12.08 1.34
N ARG A 29 -7.31 11.44 2.21
CA ARG A 29 -7.00 11.29 3.64
C ARG A 29 -5.78 10.41 3.88
N ALA A 30 -5.47 9.42 3.03
CA ALA A 30 -4.26 8.63 3.23
C ALA A 30 -2.98 9.46 3.00
N ILE A 31 -2.97 10.34 2.00
CA ILE A 31 -1.79 11.12 1.59
C ILE A 31 -1.68 12.49 2.29
N PHE A 32 -2.79 13.09 2.72
CA PHE A 32 -2.83 14.35 3.44
C PHE A 32 -3.57 14.21 4.76
N ASN A 33 -3.11 14.91 5.80
CA ASN A 33 -3.85 15.04 7.03
C ASN A 33 -5.08 15.92 6.78
N LEU A 34 -6.25 15.34 6.98
CA LEU A 34 -7.56 15.93 6.71
C LEU A 34 -8.53 15.63 7.88
N GLU A 35 -8.01 15.38 9.08
CA GLU A 35 -8.84 14.99 10.21
C GLU A 35 -9.76 16.14 10.67
N GLU A 36 -9.25 17.38 10.69
CA GLU A 36 -10.09 18.56 10.97
C GLU A 36 -11.22 18.72 9.95
N GLU A 37 -10.91 18.56 8.66
CA GLU A 37 -11.90 18.64 7.60
C GLU A 37 -12.87 17.46 7.61
N HIS A 38 -12.43 16.28 8.02
CA HIS A 38 -13.29 15.12 8.17
C HIS A 38 -14.27 15.29 9.34
N GLU A 39 -13.80 15.78 10.49
CA GLU A 39 -14.68 16.14 11.62
C GLU A 39 -15.70 17.20 11.21
N LEU A 40 -15.28 18.22 10.45
CA LEU A 40 -16.17 19.23 9.90
C LEU A 40 -17.26 18.62 9.00
N PHE A 41 -16.87 17.69 8.12
CA PHE A 41 -17.80 16.97 7.25
C PHE A 41 -18.82 16.17 8.05
N LEU A 42 -18.38 15.44 9.09
CA LEU A 42 -19.28 14.65 9.95
C LEU A 42 -20.23 15.54 10.76
N ALA A 43 -19.74 16.69 11.25
CA ALA A 43 -20.52 17.57 12.11
C ALA A 43 -21.48 18.51 11.37
N LYS A 44 -21.06 19.04 10.21
CA LYS A 44 -21.76 20.10 9.47
C LYS A 44 -22.16 19.72 8.05
N GLY A 45 -21.77 18.54 7.59
CA GLY A 45 -22.13 18.01 6.28
C GLY A 45 -21.26 18.54 5.13
N LYS A 46 -21.60 18.04 3.94
CA LYS A 46 -20.85 18.23 2.69
C LYS A 46 -20.70 19.70 2.27
N GLU A 47 -21.74 20.50 2.38
CA GLU A 47 -21.71 21.90 1.91
C GLU A 47 -20.66 22.73 2.66
N GLU A 48 -20.60 22.56 3.98
CA GLU A 48 -19.66 23.32 4.81
C GLU A 48 -18.22 22.83 4.63
N PHE A 49 -18.02 21.53 4.46
CA PHE A 49 -16.75 20.96 4.06
C PHE A 49 -16.25 21.57 2.73
N VAL A 50 -17.11 21.65 1.70
CA VAL A 50 -16.74 22.23 0.40
C VAL A 50 -16.37 23.71 0.54
N ARG A 51 -17.16 24.50 1.29
CA ARG A 51 -16.84 25.92 1.55
C ARG A 51 -15.51 26.08 2.25
N HIS A 52 -15.23 25.26 3.26
CA HIS A 52 -13.96 25.28 3.98
C HIS A 52 -12.79 24.95 3.04
N GLN A 53 -12.92 23.94 2.19
CA GLN A 53 -11.89 23.56 1.23
C GLN A 53 -11.62 24.66 0.19
N GLN A 54 -12.67 25.35 -0.27
CA GLN A 54 -12.54 26.48 -1.19
C GLN A 54 -11.86 27.69 -0.54
N ALA A 55 -12.27 28.05 0.67
CA ALA A 55 -11.67 29.17 1.40
C ALA A 55 -10.18 28.96 1.70
N ASN A 56 -9.75 27.71 1.82
CA ASN A 56 -8.37 27.32 2.11
C ASN A 56 -7.63 26.72 0.91
N GLN A 57 -8.12 26.90 -0.33
CA GLN A 57 -7.58 26.21 -1.50
C GLN A 57 -6.08 26.47 -1.78
N ASP A 58 -5.57 27.62 -1.33
CA ASP A 58 -4.17 28.03 -1.49
C ASP A 58 -3.32 27.74 -0.24
N LYS A 59 -3.94 27.24 0.84
CA LYS A 59 -3.24 26.77 2.04
C LYS A 59 -2.94 25.27 1.87
N PRO A 60 -1.65 24.88 1.77
CA PRO A 60 -1.28 23.47 1.62
C PRO A 60 -1.78 22.66 2.81
N LEU A 61 -2.23 21.45 2.52
CA LEU A 61 -2.55 20.46 3.55
C LEU A 61 -1.27 19.93 4.19
N GLU A 62 -1.39 19.50 5.44
CA GLU A 62 -0.31 18.80 6.12
C GLU A 62 -0.12 17.39 5.55
N GLN A 63 1.09 16.86 5.69
CA GLN A 63 1.44 15.55 5.16
C GLN A 63 0.71 14.46 5.95
N GLY A 64 0.07 13.53 5.24
CA GLY A 64 -0.58 12.37 5.83
C GLY A 64 0.35 11.16 5.93
N THR A 65 -0.18 10.08 6.47
CA THR A 65 0.60 8.86 6.79
C THR A 65 1.24 8.21 5.57
N ALA A 66 0.56 8.20 4.41
CA ALA A 66 1.08 7.62 3.18
C ALA A 66 2.05 8.54 2.43
N PHE A 67 2.23 9.79 2.86
CA PHE A 67 3.01 10.79 2.13
C PHE A 67 4.48 10.36 1.92
N PRO A 68 5.23 9.91 2.95
CA PRO A 68 6.61 9.45 2.75
C PRO A 68 6.71 8.22 1.85
N PHE A 69 5.71 7.33 1.90
CA PHE A 69 5.63 6.18 1.01
C PHE A 69 5.52 6.61 -0.46
N ILE A 70 4.71 7.63 -0.77
CA ILE A 70 4.61 8.18 -2.13
C ILE A 70 5.93 8.80 -2.58
N GLN A 71 6.62 9.54 -1.70
CA GLN A 71 7.94 10.10 -2.02
C GLN A 71 8.97 9.00 -2.32
N ALA A 72 9.00 7.93 -1.53
CA ALA A 72 9.90 6.81 -1.75
C ALA A 72 9.59 6.05 -3.05
N VAL A 73 8.31 5.94 -3.41
CA VAL A 73 7.86 5.39 -4.69
C VAL A 73 8.37 6.26 -5.86
N GLN A 74 8.29 7.59 -5.76
CA GLN A 74 8.85 8.50 -6.76
C GLN A 74 10.38 8.37 -6.86
N TYR A 75 11.06 8.22 -5.72
CA TYR A 75 12.51 7.98 -5.68
C TYR A 75 12.89 6.68 -6.42
N VAL A 76 12.11 5.61 -6.27
CA VAL A 76 12.35 4.38 -7.04
C VAL A 76 12.19 4.61 -8.54
N ASN A 77 11.17 5.35 -8.97
CA ASN A 77 10.99 5.70 -10.38
C ASN A 77 12.20 6.46 -10.93
N GLN A 78 12.73 7.43 -10.16
CA GLN A 78 13.93 8.15 -10.53
C GLN A 78 15.11 7.19 -10.73
N LYS A 79 15.34 6.25 -9.80
CA LYS A 79 16.43 5.26 -9.92
C LYS A 79 16.26 4.28 -11.07
N LEU A 80 15.02 3.92 -11.39
CA LEU A 80 14.71 3.10 -12.57
C LEU A 80 15.07 3.84 -13.87
N LEU A 81 14.67 5.11 -13.97
CA LEU A 81 14.92 5.95 -15.14
C LEU A 81 16.40 6.34 -15.30
N GLU A 82 17.13 6.58 -14.20
CA GLU A 82 18.59 6.79 -14.21
C GLU A 82 19.32 5.59 -14.83
N ARG A 83 18.82 4.37 -14.59
CA ARG A 83 19.41 3.14 -15.11
C ARG A 83 18.96 2.81 -16.53
N ASN A 84 17.69 3.05 -16.84
CA ASN A 84 17.11 2.83 -18.15
C ASN A 84 16.09 3.94 -18.46
N PRO A 85 16.47 4.97 -19.26
CA PRO A 85 15.58 6.08 -19.59
C PRO A 85 14.29 5.66 -20.31
N GLU A 86 14.30 4.52 -21.00
CA GLU A 86 13.15 3.92 -21.70
C GLU A 86 12.33 2.97 -20.80
N GLU A 87 12.60 2.96 -19.49
CA GLU A 87 11.85 2.12 -18.54
C GLU A 87 10.39 2.56 -18.46
N LYS A 88 9.49 1.59 -18.69
CA LYS A 88 8.04 1.79 -18.65
C LYS A 88 7.38 1.19 -17.42
N LYS A 89 7.99 0.17 -16.80
CA LYS A 89 7.49 -0.46 -15.57
C LYS A 89 7.89 0.39 -14.37
N LEU A 90 7.26 1.54 -14.27
CA LEU A 90 7.36 2.51 -13.19
C LEU A 90 6.15 2.37 -12.28
N PHE A 91 6.24 2.92 -11.07
CA PHE A 91 5.06 3.17 -10.27
C PHE A 91 4.25 4.32 -10.85
N ASP A 92 2.94 4.17 -10.89
CA ASP A 92 2.00 5.21 -11.27
C ASP A 92 1.06 5.50 -10.11
N VAL A 93 1.07 6.72 -9.59
CA VAL A 93 0.28 7.08 -8.41
C VAL A 93 -0.97 7.84 -8.86
N ILE A 94 -2.13 7.35 -8.46
CA ILE A 94 -3.41 8.02 -8.67
C ILE A 94 -4.06 8.35 -7.33
N VAL A 95 -4.77 9.48 -7.27
CA VAL A 95 -5.55 9.87 -6.10
C VAL A 95 -7.03 9.65 -6.35
N LEU A 96 -7.69 8.96 -5.43
CA LEU A 96 -9.14 8.79 -5.41
C LEU A 96 -9.76 9.57 -4.25
N SER A 97 -10.95 10.10 -4.49
CA SER A 97 -11.72 10.82 -3.48
C SER A 97 -13.21 10.59 -3.72
N ASN A 98 -13.94 10.22 -2.66
CA ASN A 98 -15.41 10.19 -2.65
C ASN A 98 -16.02 11.60 -2.42
N ASN A 99 -15.19 12.66 -2.48
CA ASN A 99 -15.62 14.04 -2.35
C ASN A 99 -15.72 14.73 -3.71
N SER A 100 -16.46 15.83 -3.74
CA SER A 100 -16.75 16.55 -4.97
C SER A 100 -15.51 17.20 -5.59
N PRO A 101 -15.46 17.38 -6.92
CA PRO A 101 -14.34 18.02 -7.61
C PRO A 101 -13.99 19.42 -7.08
N GLU A 102 -14.97 20.18 -6.59
CA GLU A 102 -14.78 21.52 -6.02
C GLU A 102 -13.88 21.49 -4.77
N SER A 103 -14.00 20.45 -3.95
CA SER A 103 -13.11 20.24 -2.79
C SER A 103 -11.71 19.74 -3.19
N GLY A 104 -11.56 19.28 -4.43
CA GLY A 104 -10.34 18.69 -4.96
C GLY A 104 -9.25 19.70 -5.30
N VAL A 105 -9.57 20.98 -5.47
CA VAL A 105 -8.59 22.03 -5.84
C VAL A 105 -7.47 22.13 -4.81
N ARG A 106 -7.82 22.15 -3.51
CA ARG A 106 -6.83 22.20 -2.42
C ARG A 106 -5.92 20.98 -2.41
N ILE A 107 -6.46 19.79 -2.73
CA ILE A 107 -5.69 18.54 -2.84
C ILE A 107 -4.64 18.64 -3.95
N VAL A 108 -5.06 19.10 -5.14
CA VAL A 108 -4.18 19.25 -6.31
C VAL A 108 -3.11 20.31 -6.03
N ASN A 109 -3.49 21.45 -5.46
CA ASN A 109 -2.56 22.51 -5.09
C ASN A 109 -1.52 22.03 -4.06
N SER A 110 -1.95 21.29 -3.04
CA SER A 110 -1.06 20.70 -2.04
C SER A 110 -0.08 19.73 -2.69
N ALA A 111 -0.56 18.79 -3.50
CA ALA A 111 0.28 17.85 -4.22
C ALA A 111 1.33 18.55 -5.11
N LYS A 112 0.91 19.60 -5.83
CA LYS A 112 1.80 20.40 -6.67
C LYS A 112 2.88 21.11 -5.84
N GLN A 113 2.50 21.73 -4.73
CA GLN A 113 3.43 22.44 -3.85
C GLN A 113 4.48 21.50 -3.26
N TYR A 114 4.10 20.27 -2.93
CA TYR A 114 5.01 19.24 -2.44
C TYR A 114 5.80 18.51 -3.54
N GLY A 115 5.52 18.75 -4.83
CA GLY A 115 6.18 18.08 -5.94
C GLY A 115 5.82 16.59 -6.09
N LEU A 116 4.61 16.20 -5.67
CA LEU A 116 4.12 14.85 -5.83
C LEU A 116 3.74 14.58 -7.30
N GLU A 117 4.33 13.55 -7.89
CA GLU A 117 4.05 13.08 -9.25
C GLU A 117 2.81 12.17 -9.25
N ILE A 118 1.64 12.80 -9.19
CA ILE A 118 0.35 12.12 -9.32
C ILE A 118 -0.11 12.21 -10.77
N SER A 119 -0.39 11.08 -11.40
CA SER A 119 -0.79 11.04 -12.82
C SER A 119 -2.26 11.37 -13.03
N LYS A 120 -3.12 10.97 -12.09
CA LYS A 120 -4.58 11.14 -12.18
C LYS A 120 -5.16 11.50 -10.82
N PHE A 121 -6.08 12.46 -10.84
CA PHE A 121 -6.95 12.79 -9.72
C PHE A 121 -8.38 12.42 -10.11
N CYS A 122 -8.99 11.55 -9.32
CA CYS A 122 -10.33 11.03 -9.55
C CYS A 122 -11.22 11.46 -8.39
N PHE A 123 -12.03 12.49 -8.62
CA PHE A 123 -13.01 13.01 -7.67
C PHE A 123 -14.39 12.50 -8.06
N VAL A 124 -15.02 11.72 -7.19
CA VAL A 124 -16.29 11.05 -7.43
C VAL A 124 -17.28 11.54 -6.37
N SER A 125 -18.32 12.27 -6.80
CA SER A 125 -19.34 12.78 -5.88
C SER A 125 -20.36 11.70 -5.55
N ASP A 126 -20.55 11.41 -4.26
CA ASP A 126 -21.67 10.62 -3.72
C ASP A 126 -21.80 9.18 -4.28
N GLU A 127 -20.71 8.65 -4.85
CA GLU A 127 -20.61 7.26 -5.33
C GLU A 127 -19.33 6.59 -4.81
N ASP A 128 -19.33 5.26 -4.88
CA ASP A 128 -18.19 4.43 -4.50
C ASP A 128 -17.05 4.56 -5.52
N SER A 129 -16.04 5.38 -5.24
CA SER A 129 -14.88 5.58 -6.13
C SER A 129 -14.08 4.29 -6.37
N THR A 130 -14.21 3.27 -5.52
CA THR A 130 -13.49 2.00 -5.70
C THR A 130 -13.93 1.26 -6.96
N GLN A 131 -15.07 1.61 -7.57
CA GLN A 131 -15.51 1.07 -8.85
C GLN A 131 -14.50 1.30 -9.99
N TYR A 132 -13.68 2.34 -9.89
CA TYR A 132 -12.68 2.69 -10.91
C TYR A 132 -11.34 1.96 -10.75
N LEU A 133 -11.10 1.24 -9.64
CA LEU A 133 -9.82 0.60 -9.35
C LEU A 133 -9.43 -0.45 -10.41
N LYS A 134 -10.38 -1.28 -10.84
CA LYS A 134 -10.14 -2.29 -11.89
C LYS A 134 -9.84 -1.66 -13.24
N PHE A 135 -10.60 -0.62 -13.59
CA PHE A 135 -10.40 0.12 -14.85
C PHE A 135 -9.00 0.72 -14.94
N HIS A 136 -8.49 1.25 -13.83
CA HIS A 136 -7.12 1.77 -13.75
C HIS A 136 -6.05 0.70 -13.50
N ASN A 137 -6.39 -0.59 -13.52
CA ASN A 137 -5.46 -1.70 -13.27
C ASN A 137 -4.67 -1.55 -11.96
N VAL A 138 -5.32 -1.01 -10.92
CA VAL A 138 -4.69 -0.76 -9.62
C VAL A 138 -4.19 -2.06 -9.02
N LYS A 139 -2.93 -2.05 -8.55
CA LYS A 139 -2.29 -3.18 -7.89
C LYS A 139 -2.16 -3.01 -6.38
N LEU A 140 -2.31 -1.80 -5.86
CA LEU A 140 -2.39 -1.52 -4.44
C LEU A 140 -3.32 -0.32 -4.22
N PHE A 141 -4.28 -0.45 -3.32
CA PHE A 141 -5.14 0.63 -2.87
C PHE A 141 -4.97 0.92 -1.38
N LEU A 142 -4.68 2.17 -1.02
CA LEU A 142 -4.51 2.61 0.36
C LEU A 142 -5.59 3.65 0.70
N SER A 143 -6.43 3.34 1.69
CA SER A 143 -7.51 4.24 2.13
C SER A 143 -7.47 4.46 3.62
N ALA A 144 -7.97 5.61 4.07
CA ALA A 144 -8.29 5.86 5.48
C ALA A 144 -9.74 5.45 5.83
N ASP A 145 -10.50 4.92 4.86
CA ASP A 145 -11.87 4.44 5.04
C ASP A 145 -11.94 2.91 4.90
N ARG A 146 -12.44 2.23 5.93
CA ARG A 146 -12.55 0.77 5.96
C ARG A 146 -13.51 0.24 4.89
N THR A 147 -14.58 0.96 4.60
CA THR A 147 -15.57 0.60 3.59
C THR A 147 -14.91 0.54 2.23
N ASP A 148 -14.10 1.56 1.88
CA ASP A 148 -13.36 1.59 0.63
C ASP A 148 -12.38 0.40 0.52
N VAL A 149 -11.66 0.09 1.60
CA VAL A 149 -10.72 -1.05 1.63
C VAL A 149 -11.44 -2.37 1.39
N CYS A 150 -12.53 -2.62 2.11
CA CYS A 150 -13.30 -3.84 1.92
C CYS A 150 -13.92 -3.93 0.52
N ASN A 151 -14.38 -2.81 -0.02
CA ASN A 151 -14.88 -2.71 -1.37
C ASN A 151 -13.80 -3.06 -2.41
N ALA A 152 -12.56 -2.61 -2.22
CA ALA A 152 -11.43 -2.95 -3.08
C ALA A 152 -11.05 -4.44 -2.97
N LEU A 153 -10.97 -4.99 -1.75
CA LEU A 153 -10.65 -6.41 -1.52
C LEU A 153 -11.68 -7.35 -2.14
N ARG A 154 -12.98 -7.08 -1.97
CA ARG A 154 -14.07 -7.85 -2.63
C ARG A 154 -13.99 -7.79 -4.16
N ARG A 155 -13.41 -6.72 -4.70
CA ARG A 155 -13.13 -6.58 -6.14
C ARG A 155 -11.86 -7.32 -6.56
N GLY A 156 -11.09 -7.91 -5.64
CA GLY A 156 -9.83 -8.59 -5.96
C GLY A 156 -8.67 -7.63 -6.19
N VAL A 157 -8.75 -6.40 -5.66
CA VAL A 157 -7.65 -5.43 -5.67
C VAL A 157 -6.98 -5.49 -4.30
N SER A 158 -5.66 -5.66 -4.27
CA SER A 158 -4.88 -5.60 -3.03
C SER A 158 -5.10 -4.25 -2.35
N ALA A 159 -5.57 -4.25 -1.10
CA ALA A 159 -5.88 -3.03 -0.38
C ALA A 159 -5.60 -3.13 1.12
N ALA A 160 -5.37 -1.99 1.74
CA ALA A 160 -5.15 -1.87 3.18
C ALA A 160 -5.64 -0.53 3.74
N LEU A 161 -6.10 -0.55 4.98
CA LEU A 161 -6.54 0.61 5.75
C LEU A 161 -5.34 1.29 6.39
N ILE A 162 -5.13 2.56 6.08
CA ILE A 162 -4.13 3.41 6.72
C ILE A 162 -4.79 4.21 7.84
N PHE A 163 -4.15 4.19 9.00
CA PHE A 163 -4.52 5.04 10.13
C PHE A 163 -3.73 6.33 10.08
N GLN A 164 -4.35 7.43 10.51
CA GLN A 164 -3.61 8.69 10.65
C GLN A 164 -2.63 8.62 11.80
N GLN A 165 -1.39 9.01 11.52
CA GLN A 165 -0.34 9.20 12.49
C GLN A 165 0.70 10.17 11.94
N GLU A 166 1.44 10.82 12.82
CA GLU A 166 2.66 11.50 12.41
C GLU A 166 3.70 10.46 12.01
N VAL A 167 4.33 10.67 10.86
CA VAL A 167 5.33 9.75 10.31
C VAL A 167 6.63 10.49 10.09
N GLN A 168 7.71 9.94 10.65
CA GLN A 168 9.08 10.33 10.33
C GLN A 168 9.76 9.18 9.59
N ALA A 169 9.56 9.13 8.27
CA ALA A 169 10.23 8.16 7.41
C ALA A 169 11.20 8.87 6.45
N SER A 170 12.25 8.15 6.07
CA SER A 170 13.14 8.57 4.98
C SER A 170 12.33 8.79 3.70
N SER A 171 12.77 9.69 2.82
CA SER A 171 12.24 9.82 1.45
C SER A 171 12.94 8.89 0.46
N THR A 172 13.96 8.15 0.90
CA THR A 172 14.84 7.32 0.07
C THR A 172 14.89 5.87 0.54
N GLN A 173 15.14 4.98 -0.42
CA GLN A 173 15.02 3.52 -0.33
C GLN A 173 13.66 3.07 0.22
N LEU A 174 12.71 2.82 -0.68
CA LEU A 174 11.39 2.28 -0.35
C LEU A 174 11.53 0.97 0.44
N ARG A 175 11.04 0.97 1.69
CA ARG A 175 11.04 -0.18 2.60
C ARG A 175 9.61 -0.63 2.85
N VAL A 176 9.29 -1.85 2.43
CA VAL A 176 7.95 -2.43 2.56
C VAL A 176 8.05 -3.70 3.40
N VAL A 177 7.33 -3.71 4.52
CA VAL A 177 7.24 -4.88 5.40
C VAL A 177 5.88 -5.53 5.23
N PHE A 178 5.88 -6.85 5.06
CA PHE A 178 4.68 -7.66 5.04
C PHE A 178 4.67 -8.63 6.21
N ASP A 179 3.50 -8.81 6.84
CA ASP A 179 3.21 -10.06 7.52
C ASP A 179 3.09 -11.22 6.51
N GLY A 180 3.20 -12.44 7.03
CA GLY A 180 3.01 -13.67 6.28
C GLY A 180 1.53 -13.98 6.08
N ASP A 181 0.94 -14.68 7.06
CA ASP A 181 -0.41 -15.22 6.98
C ASP A 181 -1.45 -14.09 6.86
N ALA A 182 -2.54 -14.36 6.12
CA ALA A 182 -3.61 -13.41 5.78
C ALA A 182 -3.18 -12.10 5.06
N VAL A 183 -1.90 -11.92 4.76
CA VAL A 183 -1.34 -10.78 4.02
C VAL A 183 -0.68 -11.23 2.72
N LEU A 184 0.44 -11.97 2.81
CA LEU A 184 1.11 -12.57 1.66
C LEU A 184 0.57 -13.97 1.35
N PHE A 185 0.29 -14.74 2.39
CA PHE A 185 -0.22 -16.11 2.31
C PHE A 185 -1.69 -16.15 2.72
N SER A 186 -2.37 -17.24 2.38
CA SER A 186 -3.71 -17.54 2.91
C SER A 186 -3.67 -17.72 4.44
N ASP A 187 -4.83 -17.64 5.09
CA ASP A 187 -5.01 -17.88 6.52
C ASP A 187 -5.12 -19.37 6.90
N GLU A 188 -4.66 -20.28 6.03
CA GLU A 188 -4.87 -21.72 6.18
C GLU A 188 -4.22 -22.31 7.44
N THR A 189 -3.01 -21.88 7.78
CA THR A 189 -2.29 -22.31 8.99
C THR A 189 -2.96 -21.76 10.24
N GLU A 190 -3.43 -20.50 10.17
CA GLU A 190 -4.10 -19.83 11.28
C GLU A 190 -5.45 -20.50 11.60
N ARG A 191 -6.21 -20.93 10.59
CA ARG A 191 -7.44 -21.73 10.77
C ARG A 191 -7.15 -23.00 11.55
N VAL A 192 -6.12 -23.76 11.16
CA VAL A 192 -5.72 -24.98 11.87
C VAL A 192 -5.26 -24.66 13.29
N PHE A 193 -4.53 -23.57 13.50
CA PHE A 193 -4.13 -23.13 14.84
C PHE A 193 -5.34 -22.82 15.74
N ARG A 194 -6.35 -22.10 15.22
CA ARG A 194 -7.58 -21.80 15.96
C ARG A 194 -8.38 -23.06 16.31
N GLU A 195 -8.39 -24.06 15.43
CA GLU A 195 -9.12 -25.31 15.64
C GLU A 195 -8.39 -26.35 16.51
N LYS A 196 -7.06 -26.46 16.35
CA LYS A 196 -6.26 -27.59 16.89
C LYS A 196 -5.05 -27.14 17.73
N GLY A 197 -4.89 -25.84 17.96
CA GLY A 197 -3.76 -25.28 18.70
C GLY A 197 -2.43 -25.38 17.96
N LEU A 198 -1.36 -25.05 18.69
CA LEU A 198 0.01 -24.97 18.14
C LEU A 198 0.50 -26.31 17.57
N GLU A 199 0.29 -27.41 18.30
CA GLU A 199 0.74 -28.74 17.86
C GLU A 199 0.09 -29.15 16.54
N GLY A 200 -1.21 -28.89 16.40
CA GLY A 200 -1.95 -29.16 15.16
C GLY A 200 -1.45 -28.31 13.98
N ALA A 201 -1.16 -27.03 14.22
CA ALA A 201 -0.60 -26.14 13.20
C ALA A 201 0.81 -26.59 12.75
N VAL A 202 1.68 -26.98 13.70
CA VAL A 202 3.02 -27.51 13.39
C VAL A 202 2.94 -28.81 12.59
N GLU A 203 2.05 -29.72 12.95
CA GLU A 203 1.87 -30.97 12.19
C GLU A 203 1.32 -30.71 10.78
N TYR A 204 0.37 -29.77 10.65
CA TYR A 204 -0.14 -29.33 9.36
C TYR A 204 0.97 -28.75 8.48
N GLU A 205 1.81 -27.87 9.02
CA GLU A 205 2.94 -27.28 8.30
C GLU A 205 3.96 -28.32 7.83
N LYS A 206 4.29 -29.30 8.69
CA LYS A 206 5.19 -30.41 8.31
C LYS A 206 4.61 -31.24 7.18
N ARG A 207 3.31 -31.55 7.21
CA ARG A 207 2.64 -32.30 6.14
C ARG A 207 2.59 -31.52 4.82
N MET A 208 2.39 -30.21 4.91
CA MET A 208 2.23 -29.33 3.75
C MET A 208 3.54 -28.69 3.27
N GLU A 209 4.70 -29.04 3.85
CA GLU A 209 5.98 -28.36 3.60
C GLU A 209 6.40 -28.31 2.12
N ALA A 210 5.97 -29.29 1.32
CA ALA A 210 6.25 -29.37 -0.12
C ALA A 210 5.18 -28.71 -1.00
N VAL A 211 4.07 -28.25 -0.42
CA VAL A 211 2.95 -27.62 -1.12
C VAL A 211 3.00 -26.11 -0.83
N PRO A 212 3.04 -25.24 -1.85
CA PRO A 212 2.97 -23.79 -1.64
C PRO A 212 1.77 -23.39 -0.79
N MET A 213 1.93 -22.35 0.02
CA MET A 213 0.80 -21.75 0.72
C MET A 213 -0.17 -21.11 -0.28
N GLY A 214 -1.44 -21.03 0.10
CA GLY A 214 -2.43 -20.26 -0.63
C GLY A 214 -2.05 -18.78 -0.73
N GLU A 215 -2.70 -18.07 -1.66
CA GLU A 215 -2.40 -16.66 -1.94
C GLU A 215 -3.13 -15.73 -0.97
N GLY A 216 -2.40 -14.80 -0.36
CA GLY A 216 -2.97 -13.70 0.41
C GLY A 216 -3.33 -12.49 -0.46
N PRO A 217 -4.10 -11.53 0.07
CA PRO A 217 -4.61 -10.37 -0.66
C PRO A 217 -3.51 -9.46 -1.21
N LEU A 218 -2.32 -9.39 -0.60
CA LEU A 218 -1.22 -8.54 -1.05
C LEU A 218 -0.18 -9.27 -1.91
N LYS A 219 -0.35 -10.57 -2.20
CA LYS A 219 0.58 -11.33 -3.06
C LYS A 219 0.80 -10.62 -4.39
N ALA A 220 -0.28 -10.21 -5.06
CA ALA A 220 -0.21 -9.58 -6.37
C ALA A 220 0.69 -8.33 -6.35
N PHE A 221 0.50 -7.44 -5.38
CA PHE A 221 1.36 -6.27 -5.20
C PHE A 221 2.82 -6.65 -4.92
N ALA A 222 3.06 -7.57 -3.98
CA ALA A 222 4.40 -8.01 -3.60
C ALA A 222 5.17 -8.60 -4.79
N MET A 223 4.50 -9.37 -5.65
CA MET A 223 5.08 -9.90 -6.89
C MET A 223 5.55 -8.80 -7.85
N HIS A 224 4.83 -7.69 -7.97
CA HIS A 224 5.27 -6.57 -8.80
C HIS A 224 6.46 -5.84 -8.19
N LEU A 225 6.47 -5.63 -6.86
CA LEU A 225 7.64 -5.10 -6.16
C LEU A 225 8.88 -5.97 -6.37
N GLY A 226 8.73 -7.29 -6.23
CA GLY A 226 9.81 -8.25 -6.46
C GLY A 226 10.41 -8.14 -7.87
N LYS A 227 9.56 -8.04 -8.91
CA LYS A 227 10.00 -7.83 -10.30
C LYS A 227 10.74 -6.51 -10.50
N MET A 228 10.33 -5.43 -9.83
CA MET A 228 11.05 -4.16 -9.87
C MET A 228 12.40 -4.26 -9.15
N ARG A 229 12.41 -4.84 -7.94
CA ARG A 229 13.61 -5.05 -7.12
C ARG A 229 14.66 -5.91 -7.85
N GLN A 230 14.25 -6.91 -8.62
CA GLN A 230 15.15 -7.76 -9.43
C GLN A 230 15.93 -6.98 -10.51
N LYS A 231 15.51 -5.76 -10.86
CA LYS A 231 16.28 -4.91 -11.78
C LYS A 231 17.53 -4.37 -11.11
N PHE A 232 17.61 -4.32 -9.79
CA PHE A 232 18.76 -3.79 -9.09
C PHE A 232 19.61 -4.92 -8.50
N SER A 233 20.88 -4.62 -8.20
CA SER A 233 21.69 -5.49 -7.36
C SER A 233 21.17 -5.47 -5.93
N GLN A 234 21.51 -6.48 -5.14
CA GLN A 234 21.06 -6.58 -3.74
C GLN A 234 21.55 -5.41 -2.88
N GLU A 235 22.76 -4.89 -3.13
CA GLU A 235 23.38 -3.85 -2.31
C GLU A 235 22.84 -2.44 -2.63
N ASN A 236 22.47 -2.18 -3.89
CA ASN A 236 22.11 -0.84 -4.38
C ASN A 236 20.65 -0.74 -4.83
N SER A 237 19.77 -1.57 -4.27
CA SER A 237 18.34 -1.52 -4.60
C SER A 237 17.65 -0.34 -3.89
N PRO A 238 16.88 0.48 -4.63
CA PRO A 238 16.03 1.51 -4.04
C PRO A 238 14.75 0.92 -3.44
N ILE A 239 14.52 -0.39 -3.56
CA ILE A 239 13.42 -1.14 -2.93
C ILE A 239 14.04 -2.17 -1.99
N ARG A 240 13.52 -2.28 -0.77
CA ARG A 240 13.85 -3.34 0.17
C ARG A 240 12.57 -3.94 0.74
N THR A 241 12.41 -5.25 0.57
CA THR A 241 11.21 -5.98 1.02
C THR A 241 11.54 -6.85 2.23
N TYR A 242 10.62 -6.89 3.17
CA TYR A 242 10.78 -7.61 4.43
C TYR A 242 9.58 -8.52 4.68
N LEU A 243 9.85 -9.72 5.20
CA LEU A 243 8.85 -10.56 5.85
C LEU A 243 9.04 -10.44 7.36
N VAL A 244 8.03 -9.97 8.10
CA VAL A 244 8.05 -9.97 9.58
C VAL A 244 6.82 -10.71 10.07
N THR A 245 7.01 -11.94 10.51
CA THR A 245 5.91 -12.86 10.81
C THR A 245 6.00 -13.43 12.22
N ALA A 246 4.85 -13.66 12.85
CA ALA A 246 4.77 -14.30 14.16
C ALA A 246 5.13 -15.80 14.11
N ARG A 247 5.22 -16.40 12.93
CA ARG A 247 5.54 -17.83 12.74
C ARG A 247 6.87 -18.19 13.40
N SER A 248 6.93 -19.41 13.95
CA SER A 248 8.17 -20.01 14.43
C SER A 248 9.10 -20.31 13.25
N GLY A 249 10.33 -19.81 13.30
CA GLY A 249 11.32 -20.05 12.25
C GLY A 249 11.73 -21.52 12.15
N ARG A 250 11.74 -22.24 13.29
CA ARG A 250 12.14 -23.65 13.37
C ARG A 250 11.08 -24.58 12.79
N ASP A 251 9.83 -24.38 13.17
CA ASP A 251 8.76 -25.35 12.93
C ASP A 251 7.81 -24.95 11.80
N MET A 252 7.68 -23.66 11.49
CA MET A 252 6.64 -23.13 10.59
C MET A 252 7.19 -22.20 9.50
N GLY A 253 8.50 -21.95 9.48
CA GLY A 253 9.13 -20.99 8.55
C GLY A 253 9.54 -21.58 7.20
N ILE A 254 9.85 -22.89 7.13
CA ILE A 254 10.42 -23.52 5.93
C ILE A 254 9.46 -23.42 4.73
N ARG A 255 8.18 -23.75 4.95
CA ARG A 255 7.15 -23.71 3.90
C ARG A 255 6.92 -22.28 3.38
N ALA A 256 6.96 -21.28 4.25
CA ALA A 256 6.84 -19.87 3.85
C ALA A 256 7.99 -19.47 2.90
N ILE A 257 9.23 -19.81 3.26
CA ILE A 257 10.40 -19.51 2.41
C ILE A 257 10.36 -20.28 1.08
N LYS A 258 9.96 -21.56 1.09
CA LYS A 258 9.78 -22.35 -0.14
C LYS A 258 8.71 -21.74 -1.04
N THR A 259 7.58 -21.32 -0.46
CA THR A 259 6.49 -20.66 -1.20
C THR A 259 6.96 -19.38 -1.88
N LEU A 260 7.64 -18.50 -1.13
CA LEU A 260 8.19 -17.25 -1.69
C LEU A 260 9.17 -17.52 -2.84
N ARG A 261 10.03 -18.54 -2.68
CA ARG A 261 10.98 -18.96 -3.71
C ARG A 261 10.26 -19.46 -4.97
N GLU A 262 9.23 -20.29 -4.81
CA GLU A 262 8.46 -20.83 -5.92
C GLU A 262 7.70 -19.73 -6.67
N TRP A 263 7.16 -18.76 -5.95
CA TRP A 263 6.57 -17.57 -6.57
C TRP A 263 7.60 -16.70 -7.29
N GLY A 264 8.89 -16.85 -7.00
CA GLY A 264 9.95 -15.97 -7.50
C GLY A 264 9.98 -14.61 -6.79
N LEU A 265 9.37 -14.50 -5.61
CA LEU A 265 9.38 -13.31 -4.78
C LEU A 265 10.63 -13.31 -3.90
N ALA A 266 11.64 -12.54 -4.30
CA ALA A 266 12.82 -12.31 -3.47
C ALA A 266 12.47 -11.33 -2.34
N ILE A 267 12.43 -11.83 -1.10
CA ILE A 267 12.42 -11.03 0.12
C ILE A 267 13.87 -10.79 0.53
N ASP A 268 14.24 -9.53 0.82
CA ASP A 268 15.61 -9.19 1.18
C ASP A 268 15.95 -9.64 2.62
N GLU A 269 15.00 -9.53 3.54
CA GLU A 269 15.16 -9.94 4.94
C GLU A 269 13.87 -10.56 5.49
N ALA A 270 14.00 -11.69 6.20
CA ALA A 270 12.87 -12.39 6.81
C ALA A 270 13.11 -12.59 8.31
N PHE A 271 12.17 -12.13 9.12
CA PHE A 271 12.16 -12.21 10.58
C PHE A 271 11.00 -13.11 11.02
N PHE A 272 11.36 -14.27 11.57
CA PHE A 272 10.45 -15.20 12.22
C PHE A 272 10.47 -14.93 13.72
N MET A 273 9.39 -14.34 14.23
CA MET A 273 9.37 -13.74 15.55
C MET A 273 9.01 -14.74 16.65
N ASP A 274 8.56 -15.96 16.31
CA ASP A 274 8.20 -16.99 17.29
C ASP A 274 7.19 -16.47 18.35
N GLY A 275 6.20 -15.70 17.89
CA GLY A 275 5.21 -15.01 18.73
C GLY A 275 5.66 -13.72 19.41
N ALA A 276 6.93 -13.31 19.29
CA ALA A 276 7.42 -12.05 19.86
C ALA A 276 6.78 -10.82 19.17
N PRO A 277 6.65 -9.68 19.89
CA PRO A 277 6.09 -8.46 19.32
C PRO A 277 6.95 -7.93 18.15
N LYS A 278 6.28 -7.44 17.10
CA LYS A 278 6.92 -6.94 15.88
C LYS A 278 7.49 -5.53 16.03
N GLY A 279 6.96 -4.71 16.93
CA GLY A 279 7.35 -3.30 17.15
C GLY A 279 8.87 -3.06 17.25
N PRO A 280 9.61 -3.78 18.11
CA PRO A 280 11.06 -3.57 18.25
C PRO A 280 11.83 -3.75 16.94
N ILE A 281 11.52 -4.78 16.14
CA ILE A 281 12.20 -4.98 14.86
C ILE A 281 11.76 -3.94 13.82
N LEU A 282 10.47 -3.57 13.81
CA LEU A 282 9.95 -2.51 12.94
C LEU A 282 10.61 -1.16 13.21
N SER A 283 10.86 -0.81 14.48
CA SER A 283 11.59 0.42 14.85
C SER A 283 13.05 0.42 14.35
N LYS A 284 13.64 -0.77 14.11
CA LYS A 284 14.97 -0.88 13.52
C LYS A 284 14.92 -0.81 11.99
N ILE A 285 13.90 -1.40 11.38
CA ILE A 285 13.71 -1.41 9.93
C ILE A 285 13.34 -0.02 9.41
N GLN A 286 12.51 0.72 10.16
CA GLN A 286 11.92 2.01 9.75
C GLN A 286 11.25 1.91 8.37
N PRO A 287 10.21 1.06 8.20
CA PRO A 287 9.55 0.91 6.92
C PRO A 287 8.70 2.13 6.57
N HIS A 288 8.45 2.32 5.27
CA HIS A 288 7.51 3.33 4.78
C HIS A 288 6.07 2.86 4.92
N ILE A 289 5.87 1.54 4.95
CA ILE A 289 4.59 0.92 5.20
C ILE A 289 4.81 -0.52 5.72
N PHE A 290 4.06 -0.86 6.77
CA PHE A 290 3.97 -2.20 7.33
C PHE A 290 2.55 -2.74 7.14
N PHE A 291 2.41 -3.87 6.44
CA PHE A 291 1.12 -4.53 6.22
C PHE A 291 0.92 -5.69 7.18
N ASP A 292 -0.20 -5.69 7.90
CA ASP A 292 -0.57 -6.73 8.86
C ASP A 292 -2.10 -6.87 8.92
N ASP A 293 -2.61 -8.06 9.20
CA ASP A 293 -4.04 -8.32 9.39
C ASP A 293 -4.48 -8.22 10.87
N GLY A 294 -3.53 -8.28 11.81
CA GLY A 294 -3.78 -8.18 13.24
C GLY A 294 -3.75 -6.74 13.74
N LEU A 295 -4.91 -6.21 14.18
CA LEU A 295 -5.00 -4.86 14.76
C LEU A 295 -4.05 -4.61 15.94
N HIS A 296 -3.72 -5.63 16.72
CA HIS A 296 -2.77 -5.51 17.82
C HIS A 296 -1.31 -5.35 17.34
N HIS A 297 -0.94 -5.94 16.19
CA HIS A 297 0.35 -5.70 15.56
C HIS A 297 0.43 -4.29 14.96
N ILE A 298 -0.68 -3.83 14.36
CA ILE A 298 -0.82 -2.46 13.85
C ILE A 298 -0.60 -1.47 15.00
N GLN A 299 -1.34 -1.60 16.11
CA GLN A 299 -1.16 -0.74 17.28
C GLN A 299 0.28 -0.77 17.79
N GLY A 300 0.87 -1.97 17.92
CA GLY A 300 2.27 -2.10 18.36
C GLY A 300 3.30 -1.47 17.41
N ALA A 301 2.98 -1.31 16.13
CA ALA A 301 3.80 -0.56 15.17
C ALA A 301 3.60 0.96 15.34
N GLN A 302 2.35 1.40 15.55
CA GLN A 302 2.03 2.81 15.78
C GLN A 302 2.67 3.34 17.07
N ASP A 303 2.67 2.54 18.13
CA ASP A 303 3.29 2.90 19.43
C ASP A 303 4.79 3.22 19.31
N VAL A 304 5.45 2.68 18.28
CA VAL A 304 6.86 2.94 17.97
C VAL A 304 7.06 3.85 16.75
N GLY A 305 6.00 4.56 16.33
CA GLY A 305 6.04 5.57 15.26
C GLY A 305 6.14 5.01 13.84
N ILE A 306 5.80 3.74 13.64
CA ILE A 306 5.91 3.09 12.33
C ILE A 306 4.59 3.20 11.55
N PRO A 307 4.62 3.69 10.28
CA PRO A 307 3.42 3.74 9.45
C PRO A 307 2.95 2.32 9.12
N SER A 308 1.70 2.03 9.49
CA SER A 308 1.09 0.71 9.34
C SER A 308 -0.21 0.76 8.57
N ALA A 309 -0.47 -0.31 7.83
CA ALA A 309 -1.66 -0.48 7.00
C ALA A 309 -2.32 -1.83 7.29
N TRP A 310 -3.54 -1.79 7.82
CA TRP A 310 -4.28 -2.97 8.22
C TRP A 310 -4.97 -3.64 7.03
N VAL A 311 -4.80 -4.95 6.90
CA VAL A 311 -5.42 -5.77 5.86
C VAL A 311 -6.60 -6.53 6.47
N PRO A 312 -7.85 -6.06 6.32
CA PRO A 312 -9.00 -6.73 6.92
C PRO A 312 -9.26 -8.09 6.27
N CYS A 313 -9.46 -9.12 7.11
CA CYS A 313 -9.86 -10.46 6.66
C CYS A 313 -11.39 -10.62 6.54
N ASP A 314 -12.17 -9.72 7.15
CA ASP A 314 -13.63 -9.82 7.32
C ASP A 314 -14.41 -8.86 6.41
N CYS A 315 -14.02 -8.84 5.13
CA CYS A 315 -14.79 -8.23 4.06
C CYS A 315 -15.59 -9.32 3.32
#